data_AF-A0ABC9AZX8-F1
#
_entry.id   AF-A0ABC9AZX8-F1
#
_cell.length_a   1.000
_cell.length_b   1.000
_cell.length_c   1.000
_cell.angle_alpha   90.00
_cell.angle_beta   90.00
_cell.angle_gamma   90.00
#
_symmetry.space_group_name_H-M   'P 1'
#
loop_
_entity.id
_entity.type
_entity.pdbx_description
1 polymer ?
#
loop_
_entity_poly.entity_id
_entity_poly.type
_entity_poly.pdbx_seq_one_letter_code
_entity_poly.pdbx_strand_id
1 'polypeptide(L)'
;MAAGKMTGGAQLVLMAALLCAAAATAAAQQASGVRATFNFYRPQNINWDLNTASVFCATWDADKSFEWRSKYGWTAFCGPVGPTGQAACGQCLLVTNSATGESTTVRIVDQCSNGGLDMDYDTAFSKIDSNGQGVNDGHLTVSYQFVDCGDPQQ
;
A
#
# COMPACT_ATOMS: atom_id res chain seq x y z
N MET A 1 48.45 -57.04 -0.15
CA MET A 1 48.81 -56.40 -1.42
C MET A 1 47.95 -55.15 -1.58
N ALA A 2 48.61 -54.06 -1.98
CA ALA A 2 48.12 -52.86 -2.66
C ALA A 2 46.89 -52.09 -2.14
N ALA A 3 47.12 -50.78 -2.01
CA ALA A 3 46.19 -49.71 -1.73
C ALA A 3 45.26 -49.39 -2.92
N GLY A 4 44.09 -48.82 -2.61
CA GLY A 4 43.25 -48.07 -3.54
C GLY A 4 42.63 -46.87 -2.82
N LYS A 5 43.22 -45.68 -3.02
CA LYS A 5 42.70 -44.39 -2.55
C LYS A 5 41.43 -44.04 -3.34
N MET A 6 40.36 -43.61 -2.68
CA MET A 6 39.42 -42.65 -3.27
C MET A 6 38.94 -41.65 -2.21
N THR A 7 39.24 -40.41 -2.51
CA THR A 7 38.90 -39.15 -1.85
C THR A 7 37.39 -38.95 -1.74
N GLY A 8 36.83 -39.08 -0.53
CA GLY A 8 35.40 -38.83 -0.24
C GLY A 8 35.12 -37.47 0.41
N GLY A 9 36.04 -36.51 0.35
CA GLY A 9 35.94 -35.22 1.04
C GLY A 9 35.13 -34.13 0.32
N ALA A 10 34.71 -34.35 -0.93
CA ALA A 10 34.12 -33.30 -1.76
C ALA A 10 32.57 -33.26 -1.76
N GLN A 11 31.90 -34.33 -1.32
CA GLN A 11 30.43 -34.40 -1.41
C GLN A 11 29.69 -33.87 -0.17
N LEU A 12 30.33 -33.83 0.99
CA LEU A 12 29.72 -33.30 2.22
C LEU A 12 29.84 -31.77 2.35
N VAL A 13 30.78 -31.14 1.65
CA VAL A 13 30.94 -29.67 1.69
C VAL A 13 29.93 -28.96 0.77
N LEU A 14 29.41 -29.63 -0.27
CA LEU A 14 28.39 -29.05 -1.15
C LEU A 14 27.00 -28.95 -0.49
N MET A 15 26.67 -29.81 0.48
CA MET A 15 25.36 -29.79 1.15
C MET A 15 25.23 -28.71 2.22
N ALA A 16 26.34 -28.19 2.76
CA ALA A 16 26.33 -27.14 3.77
C ALA A 16 26.27 -25.71 3.19
N ALA A 17 26.58 -25.54 1.90
CA ALA A 17 26.55 -24.23 1.23
C ALA A 17 25.19 -23.89 0.59
N LEU A 18 24.27 -24.85 0.50
CA LEU A 18 22.96 -24.70 -0.16
C LEU A 18 21.79 -24.37 0.79
N LEU A 19 22.07 -24.15 2.09
CA LEU A 19 21.06 -23.82 3.11
C LEU A 19 21.14 -22.38 3.65
N CYS A 20 21.94 -21.51 3.04
CA CYS A 20 21.95 -20.09 3.35
C CYS A 20 21.33 -19.28 2.20
N ALA A 21 20.40 -18.39 2.55
CA ALA A 21 19.79 -17.34 1.72
C ALA A 21 18.55 -17.71 0.90
N ALA A 22 17.43 -17.92 1.59
CA ALA A 22 16.11 -17.56 1.06
C ALA A 22 15.21 -16.98 2.17
N ALA A 23 15.75 -16.09 2.99
CA ALA A 23 14.89 -15.14 3.71
C ALA A 23 14.63 -13.99 2.72
N ALA A 24 13.59 -14.12 1.90
CA ALA A 24 13.05 -12.98 1.17
C ALA A 24 12.48 -12.02 2.22
N THR A 25 13.29 -11.10 2.72
CA THR A 25 12.77 -9.96 3.45
C THR A 25 11.93 -9.18 2.46
N ALA A 26 10.60 -9.32 2.54
CA ALA A 26 9.70 -8.43 1.84
C ALA A 26 9.99 -7.02 2.37
N ALA A 27 10.78 -6.25 1.63
CA ALA A 27 10.95 -4.85 1.94
C ALA A 27 9.58 -4.21 1.78
N ALA A 28 9.02 -3.69 2.87
CA ALA A 28 7.78 -2.94 2.79
C ALA A 28 8.00 -1.76 1.83
N GLN A 29 7.19 -1.67 0.77
CA GLN A 29 7.27 -0.54 -0.15
C GLN A 29 6.80 0.72 0.59
N GLN A 30 7.64 1.75 0.63
CA GLN A 30 7.40 2.96 1.39
C GLN A 30 8.15 4.15 0.80
N ALA A 31 7.61 5.36 1.02
CA ALA A 31 8.24 6.61 0.62
C ALA A 31 7.88 7.73 1.61
N SER A 32 8.67 8.80 1.61
CA SER A 32 8.45 10.01 2.42
C SER A 32 8.63 11.28 1.58
N GLY A 33 8.14 12.41 2.10
CA GLY A 33 8.14 13.67 1.34
C GLY A 33 7.18 13.65 0.15
N VAL A 34 6.14 12.81 0.23
CA VAL A 34 5.19 12.58 -0.85
C VAL A 34 4.04 13.57 -0.73
N ARG A 35 3.61 14.14 -1.86
CA ARG A 35 2.45 15.02 -1.91
C ARG A 35 1.16 14.20 -1.84
N ALA A 36 0.27 14.53 -0.91
CA ALA A 36 -1.08 13.99 -0.84
C ALA A 36 -2.09 15.13 -1.02
N THR A 37 -2.88 15.10 -2.10
CA THR A 37 -4.03 16.01 -2.28
C THR A 37 -5.29 15.39 -1.71
N PHE A 38 -6.41 16.09 -1.85
CA PHE A 38 -7.72 15.52 -1.55
C PHE A 38 -8.69 15.65 -2.71
N ASN A 39 -9.62 14.70 -2.75
CA ASN A 39 -10.78 14.68 -3.61
C ASN A 39 -12.04 14.39 -2.77
N PHE A 40 -13.22 14.71 -3.30
CA PHE A 40 -14.49 14.46 -2.65
C PHE A 40 -15.17 13.23 -3.24
N TYR A 41 -14.58 12.04 -3.04
CA TYR A 41 -15.24 10.78 -3.38
C TYR A 41 -16.52 10.57 -2.57
N ARG A 42 -16.51 11.00 -1.30
CA ARG A 42 -17.63 10.92 -0.35
C ARG A 42 -18.23 9.51 -0.30
N PRO A 43 -17.41 8.47 -0.05
CA PRO A 43 -17.85 7.09 -0.17
C PRO A 43 -19.02 6.76 0.76
N GLN A 44 -19.10 7.41 1.93
CA GLN A 44 -20.22 7.28 2.87
C GLN A 44 -21.58 7.66 2.25
N ASN A 45 -21.61 8.63 1.33
CA ASN A 45 -22.84 9.10 0.70
C ASN A 45 -23.30 8.21 -0.47
N ILE A 46 -22.42 7.35 -0.96
CA ILE A 46 -22.64 6.47 -2.11
C ILE A 46 -22.58 5.00 -1.70
N ASN A 47 -22.81 4.69 -0.41
CA ASN A 47 -22.78 3.34 0.13
C ASN A 47 -21.46 2.58 -0.16
N TRP A 48 -20.36 3.34 -0.21
CA TRP A 48 -19.02 2.88 -0.55
C TRP A 48 -18.95 2.17 -1.92
N ASP A 49 -19.83 2.52 -2.85
CA ASP A 49 -19.90 1.89 -4.17
C ASP A 49 -18.84 2.46 -5.13
N LEU A 50 -17.88 1.62 -5.52
CA LEU A 50 -16.79 1.98 -6.42
C LEU A 50 -17.32 2.35 -7.82
N ASN A 51 -18.41 1.73 -8.30
CA ASN A 51 -18.99 2.05 -9.60
C ASN A 51 -19.60 3.45 -9.60
N THR A 52 -20.32 3.81 -8.54
CA THR A 52 -20.92 5.14 -8.41
C THR A 52 -19.86 6.25 -8.41
N ALA A 53 -18.71 6.04 -7.75
CA ALA A 53 -17.60 6.98 -7.79
C ALA A 53 -16.78 6.95 -9.10
N SER A 54 -17.04 5.97 -9.99
CA SER A 54 -16.29 5.78 -11.25
C SER A 54 -14.77 5.69 -11.04
N VAL A 55 -14.34 5.10 -9.93
CA VAL A 55 -12.91 4.96 -9.61
C VAL A 55 -12.28 3.87 -10.46
N PHE A 56 -10.98 4.02 -10.76
CA PHE A 56 -10.27 3.11 -11.65
C PHE A 56 -10.36 1.63 -11.22
N CYS A 57 -10.35 1.33 -9.92
CA CYS A 57 -10.39 -0.05 -9.44
C CYS A 57 -11.78 -0.70 -9.46
N ALA A 58 -12.84 0.04 -9.83
CA ALA A 58 -14.20 -0.50 -9.88
C ALA A 58 -14.31 -1.73 -10.79
N THR A 59 -13.51 -1.82 -11.86
CA THR A 59 -13.48 -2.97 -12.77
C THR A 59 -13.20 -4.31 -12.07
N TRP A 60 -12.46 -4.30 -10.96
CA TRP A 60 -12.03 -5.54 -10.28
C TRP A 60 -12.56 -5.66 -8.85
N ASP A 61 -12.80 -4.53 -8.18
CA ASP A 61 -13.10 -4.50 -6.74
C ASP A 61 -14.53 -4.06 -6.40
N ALA A 62 -15.38 -3.71 -7.39
CA ALA A 62 -16.73 -3.22 -7.09
C ALA A 62 -17.62 -4.26 -6.38
N ASP A 63 -17.46 -5.55 -6.72
CA ASP A 63 -18.26 -6.64 -6.14
C ASP A 63 -17.77 -7.10 -4.76
N LYS A 64 -16.71 -6.47 -4.22
CA LYS A 64 -16.26 -6.72 -2.85
C LYS A 64 -17.39 -6.40 -1.85
N SER A 65 -17.39 -7.10 -0.73
CA SER A 65 -18.39 -6.88 0.33
C SER A 65 -18.38 -5.43 0.82
N PHE A 66 -19.52 -4.98 1.36
CA PHE A 66 -19.60 -3.66 1.97
C PHE A 66 -18.54 -3.48 3.05
N GLU A 67 -18.36 -4.47 3.92
CA GLU A 67 -17.34 -4.47 4.97
C GLU A 67 -15.93 -4.21 4.43
N TRP A 68 -15.56 -4.85 3.31
CA TRP A 68 -14.27 -4.62 2.66
C TRP A 68 -14.13 -3.20 2.12
N ARG A 69 -15.18 -2.73 1.42
CA ARG A 69 -15.21 -1.41 0.76
C ARG A 69 -15.21 -0.26 1.78
N SER A 70 -15.82 -0.46 2.95
CA SER A 70 -15.99 0.54 4.01
C SER A 70 -14.98 0.46 5.15
N LYS A 71 -14.04 -0.48 5.12
CA LYS A 71 -13.10 -0.70 6.22
C LYS A 71 -12.14 0.47 6.46
N TYR A 72 -11.69 1.11 5.39
CA TYR A 72 -10.70 2.18 5.40
C TYR A 72 -11.16 3.32 4.48
N GLY A 73 -10.71 4.55 4.76
CA GLY A 73 -10.91 5.69 3.86
C GLY A 73 -10.29 5.44 2.48
N TRP A 74 -10.80 6.12 1.46
CA TRP A 74 -10.38 5.89 0.07
C TRP A 74 -9.24 6.81 -0.37
N THR A 75 -8.42 6.34 -1.30
CA THR A 75 -7.42 7.16 -1.98
C THR A 75 -7.15 6.68 -3.42
N ALA A 76 -6.77 7.61 -4.29
CA ALA A 76 -6.01 7.31 -5.49
C ALA A 76 -4.51 7.21 -5.18
N PHE A 77 -3.80 6.35 -5.91
CA PHE A 77 -2.35 6.19 -5.73
C PHE A 77 -1.58 6.24 -7.04
N CYS A 78 -0.49 7.01 -7.03
CA CYS A 78 0.48 7.15 -8.11
C CYS A 78 1.85 7.55 -7.55
N GLY A 79 2.16 7.05 -6.35
CA GLY A 79 3.40 7.36 -5.62
C GLY A 79 4.65 6.79 -6.27
N PRO A 80 5.84 7.28 -5.87
CA PRO A 80 7.10 6.94 -6.51
C PRO A 80 7.62 5.52 -6.20
N VAL A 81 7.08 4.87 -5.16
CA VAL A 81 7.52 3.54 -4.69
C VAL A 81 6.33 2.64 -4.43
N GLY A 82 6.35 1.44 -5.03
CA GLY A 82 5.28 0.45 -4.91
C GLY A 82 4.51 0.26 -6.22
N PRO A 83 3.57 -0.71 -6.25
CA PRO A 83 2.74 -0.93 -7.42
C PRO A 83 1.81 0.27 -7.67
N THR A 84 1.53 0.56 -8.93
CA THR A 84 0.55 1.57 -9.37
C THR A 84 -0.43 0.95 -10.38
N GLY A 85 -1.53 1.64 -10.67
CA GLY A 85 -2.56 1.14 -11.58
C GLY A 85 -3.23 -0.12 -11.02
N GLN A 86 -3.52 -1.09 -11.89
CA GLN A 86 -4.29 -2.28 -11.51
C GLN A 86 -3.62 -3.08 -10.37
N ALA A 87 -2.30 -3.17 -10.36
CA ALA A 87 -1.58 -3.92 -9.34
C ALA A 87 -1.73 -3.32 -7.92
N ALA A 88 -2.08 -2.04 -7.82
CA ALA A 88 -2.30 -1.35 -6.55
C ALA A 88 -3.75 -1.46 -6.05
N CYS A 89 -4.69 -1.85 -6.90
CA CYS A 89 -6.11 -1.88 -6.55
C CYS A 89 -6.38 -2.77 -5.33
N GLY A 90 -7.10 -2.20 -4.38
CA GLY A 90 -7.48 -2.87 -3.14
C GLY A 90 -6.39 -2.97 -2.08
N GLN A 91 -5.14 -2.58 -2.37
CA GLN A 91 -4.06 -2.55 -1.37
C GLN A 91 -4.25 -1.41 -0.37
N CYS A 92 -3.61 -1.52 0.79
CA CYS A 92 -3.71 -0.53 1.87
C CYS A 92 -2.40 0.17 2.14
N LEU A 93 -2.50 1.46 2.49
CA LEU A 93 -1.39 2.31 2.87
C LEU A 93 -1.60 2.81 4.29
N LEU A 94 -0.59 2.69 5.14
CA LEU A 94 -0.48 3.52 6.34
C LEU A 94 0.14 4.84 5.92
N VAL A 95 -0.62 5.94 6.03
CA VAL A 95 -0.22 7.29 5.62
C VAL A 95 -0.03 8.15 6.85
N THR A 96 1.12 8.83 6.95
CA THR A 96 1.46 9.68 8.09
C THR A 96 1.73 11.10 7.64
N ASN A 97 1.05 12.07 8.25
CA ASN A 97 1.33 13.49 8.03
C ASN A 97 2.69 13.86 8.63
N SER A 98 3.60 14.38 7.79
CA SER A 98 4.96 14.72 8.22
C SER A 98 5.00 15.90 9.21
N ALA A 99 3.99 16.77 9.19
CA ALA A 99 3.92 17.95 10.05
C ALA A 99 3.36 17.63 11.46
N THR A 100 2.37 16.74 11.55
CA THR A 100 1.67 16.44 12.82
C THR A 100 2.03 15.07 13.42
N GLY A 101 2.56 14.15 12.61
CA GLY A 101 2.81 12.76 13.00
C GLY A 101 1.53 11.90 13.05
N GLU A 102 0.36 12.47 12.77
CA GLU A 102 -0.90 11.73 12.72
C GLU A 102 -0.93 10.77 11.54
N SER A 103 -1.55 9.62 11.75
CA SER A 103 -1.56 8.54 10.77
C SER A 103 -2.96 7.99 10.55
N THR A 104 -3.24 7.53 9.34
CA THR A 104 -4.46 6.82 8.98
C THR A 104 -4.16 5.72 7.97
N THR A 105 -4.92 4.63 8.02
CA THR A 105 -4.87 3.59 6.98
C THR A 105 -5.92 3.87 5.92
N VAL A 106 -5.51 3.86 4.66
CA VAL A 106 -6.39 4.06 3.50
C VAL A 106 -6.32 2.89 2.54
N ARG A 107 -7.38 2.70 1.76
CA ARG A 107 -7.44 1.73 0.67
C ARG A 107 -7.28 2.43 -0.67
N ILE A 108 -6.42 1.89 -1.53
CA ILE A 108 -6.25 2.34 -2.90
C ILE A 108 -7.43 1.85 -3.74
N VAL A 109 -8.24 2.78 -4.22
CA VAL A 109 -9.40 2.50 -5.07
C VAL A 109 -9.30 3.15 -6.45
N ASP A 110 -8.31 4.01 -6.65
CA ASP A 110 -8.18 4.81 -7.86
C ASP A 110 -6.71 5.06 -8.23
N GLN A 111 -6.48 5.66 -9.39
CA GLN A 111 -5.16 6.09 -9.86
C GLN A 111 -5.10 7.61 -10.02
N CYS A 112 -3.92 8.18 -9.86
CA CYS A 112 -3.69 9.61 -10.03
C CYS A 112 -2.50 9.91 -10.95
N SER A 113 -2.22 11.19 -11.17
CA SER A 113 -1.08 11.67 -11.97
C SER A 113 -0.24 12.74 -11.25
N ASN A 114 -0.43 12.91 -9.94
CA ASN A 114 0.26 13.93 -9.13
C ASN A 114 1.58 13.43 -8.49
N GLY A 115 1.98 12.19 -8.75
CA GLY A 115 3.19 11.57 -8.20
C GLY A 115 3.08 11.16 -6.73
N GLY A 116 1.87 11.05 -6.18
CA GLY A 116 1.65 10.76 -4.76
C GLY A 116 0.30 10.12 -4.48
N LEU A 117 -0.49 10.78 -3.64
CA LEU A 117 -1.84 10.32 -3.24
C LEU A 117 -2.88 11.39 -3.58
N ASP A 118 -4.12 10.95 -3.80
CA ASP A 118 -5.30 11.80 -3.80
C ASP A 118 -6.35 11.19 -2.87
N MET A 119 -6.46 11.71 -1.65
CA MET A 119 -7.19 11.08 -0.55
C MET A 119 -8.64 11.58 -0.51
N ASP A 120 -9.60 10.73 -0.15
CA ASP A 120 -10.94 11.22 0.15
C ASP A 120 -10.88 12.21 1.32
N TYR A 121 -11.52 13.38 1.15
CA TYR A 121 -11.45 14.46 2.14
C TYR A 121 -11.99 14.04 3.51
N ASP A 122 -13.23 13.52 3.55
CA ASP A 122 -13.98 13.29 4.78
C ASP A 122 -13.49 12.05 5.54
N THR A 123 -13.11 11.00 4.81
CA THR A 123 -12.76 9.69 5.40
C THR A 123 -11.27 9.47 5.59
N ALA A 124 -10.40 10.26 4.95
CA ALA A 124 -8.96 10.05 4.97
C ALA A 124 -8.15 11.33 5.23
N PHE A 125 -8.20 12.32 4.32
CA PHE A 125 -7.32 13.50 4.39
C PHE A 125 -7.53 14.30 5.69
N SER A 126 -8.78 14.65 6.00
CA SER A 126 -9.12 15.45 7.19
C SER A 126 -8.81 14.73 8.51
N LYS A 127 -8.60 13.41 8.50
CA LYS A 127 -8.24 12.62 9.69
C LYS A 127 -6.81 12.86 10.15
N ILE A 128 -5.95 13.32 9.25
CA ILE A 128 -4.54 13.59 9.53
C ILE A 128 -4.14 15.04 9.26
N ASP A 129 -5.09 15.92 8.95
CA ASP A 129 -4.87 17.38 8.81
C ASP A 129 -5.38 18.15 10.04
N SER A 130 -5.02 17.71 11.26
CA SER A 130 -5.54 18.32 12.50
C SER A 130 -5.15 19.78 12.70
N ASN A 131 -4.08 20.25 12.06
CA ASN A 131 -3.62 21.64 12.10
C ASN A 131 -4.19 22.49 10.96
N GLY A 132 -4.98 21.90 10.04
CA GLY A 132 -5.63 22.56 8.91
C GLY A 132 -4.68 23.12 7.84
N GLN A 133 -3.38 22.86 7.94
CA GLN A 133 -2.41 23.38 6.97
C GLN A 133 -2.56 22.69 5.62
N GLY A 134 -2.90 21.39 5.61
CA GLY A 134 -3.09 20.63 4.38
C GLY A 134 -4.21 21.21 3.51
N VAL A 135 -5.33 21.60 4.10
CA VAL A 135 -6.41 22.30 3.39
C VAL A 135 -5.94 23.66 2.88
N ASN A 136 -5.25 24.44 3.71
CA ASN A 136 -4.77 25.78 3.33
C ASN A 136 -3.77 25.72 2.17
N ASP A 137 -2.88 24.73 2.16
CA ASP A 137 -1.84 24.53 1.14
C ASP A 137 -2.34 23.69 -0.05
N GLY A 138 -3.58 23.18 0.02
CA GLY A 138 -4.17 22.30 -0.97
C GLY A 138 -3.54 20.90 -1.05
N HIS A 139 -2.64 20.55 -0.12
CA HIS A 139 -2.04 19.23 0.00
C HIS A 139 -1.33 19.04 1.36
N LEU A 140 -1.15 17.79 1.76
CA LEU A 140 -0.23 17.38 2.82
C LEU A 140 1.11 16.91 2.23
N THR A 141 2.17 17.01 3.03
CA THR A 141 3.40 16.23 2.81
C THR A 141 3.38 15.02 3.74
N VAL A 142 3.39 13.82 3.17
CA VAL A 142 3.21 12.56 3.91
C VAL A 142 4.36 11.59 3.68
N SER A 143 4.49 10.64 4.60
CA SER A 143 5.05 9.33 4.30
C SER A 143 3.94 8.30 4.14
N TYR A 144 4.21 7.24 3.39
CA TYR A 144 3.34 6.08 3.32
C TYR A 144 4.13 4.78 3.36
N GLN A 145 3.47 3.72 3.81
CA GLN A 145 3.95 2.34 3.75
C GLN A 145 2.81 1.43 3.30
N PHE A 146 3.10 0.50 2.38
CA PHE A 146 2.18 -0.59 2.06
C PHE A 146 2.05 -1.53 3.25
N VAL A 147 0.81 -1.78 3.68
CA VAL A 147 0.49 -2.60 4.86
C VAL A 147 -0.58 -3.63 4.50
N ASP A 148 -0.63 -4.71 5.29
CA ASP A 148 -1.73 -5.65 5.21
C ASP A 148 -3.04 -4.94 5.62
N CYS A 149 -4.06 -5.05 4.78
CA CYS A 149 -5.40 -4.56 5.06
C CYS A 149 -6.10 -5.35 6.18
N GLY A 150 -5.57 -6.52 6.56
CA GLY A 150 -6.20 -7.44 7.51
C GLY A 150 -7.56 -7.93 7.03
N ASP A 151 -7.79 -7.96 5.71
CA ASP A 151 -9.02 -8.45 5.12
C ASP A 151 -9.06 -9.98 5.24
N PRO A 152 -10.23 -10.58 5.48
CA PRO A 152 -10.34 -12.04 5.41
C PRO A 152 -9.87 -12.52 4.04
N GLN A 153 -9.02 -13.54 4.02
CA GLN A 153 -8.64 -14.21 2.78
C GLN A 153 -9.91 -14.84 2.20
N GLN A 154 -10.25 -14.44 0.97
CA GLN A 154 -11.36 -15.02 0.20
C GLN A 154 -10.95 -16.37 -0.38
#